data_AF-A0A8J3BZ97-F1
#
_entry.id   AF-A0A8J3BZ97-F1
#
_cell.length_a   1.000
_cell.length_b   1.000
_cell.length_c   1.000
_cell.angle_alpha   90.00
_cell.angle_beta   90.00
_cell.angle_gamma   90.00
#
_symmetry.space_group_name_H-M   'P 1'
#
loop_
_entity.id
_entity.type
_entity.pdbx_description
1 polymer ?
#
loop_
_entity_poly.entity_id
_entity_poly.type
_entity_poly.pdbx_seq_one_letter_code
_entity_poly.pdbx_strand_id
1 'polypeptide(L)'
;MTAEAVPGHVMWVPDPRKQKAADHTIEDVLSLPDGAPRVELRDGVMIVVPTPTYDHQDIAGLLWAWLRRHAPREFRASLATGVAVSVDSTFEPDVLLVDATVEQDPVRIFAYDLVEGRYEAVADAADELVLTAPFEIKLPIGDITP
;
A
#
# COMPACT_ATOMS: atom_id res chain seq x y z
N MET A 1 -11.46 -2.28 18.22
CA MET A 1 -12.53 -2.86 17.39
C MET A 1 -12.05 -4.23 16.93
N THR A 2 -12.77 -5.30 17.23
CA THR A 2 -12.45 -6.64 16.71
C THR A 2 -13.43 -6.92 15.58
N ALA A 3 -12.92 -7.08 14.36
CA ALA A 3 -13.74 -7.49 13.23
C ALA A 3 -14.11 -8.98 13.39
N GLU A 4 -15.40 -9.30 13.31
CA GLU A 4 -15.84 -10.69 13.19
C GLU A 4 -15.48 -11.22 11.80
N ALA A 5 -15.10 -12.50 11.74
CA ALA A 5 -14.78 -13.14 10.47
C ALA A 5 -16.05 -13.27 9.62
N VAL A 6 -15.98 -12.78 8.37
CA VAL A 6 -17.06 -12.97 7.40
C VAL A 6 -17.14 -14.45 7.01
N PRO A 7 -18.30 -15.12 7.16
CA PRO A 7 -18.44 -16.53 6.82
C PRO A 7 -18.10 -16.79 5.34
N GLY A 8 -17.22 -17.77 5.08
CA GLY A 8 -16.81 -18.17 3.73
C GLY A 8 -15.51 -17.50 3.23
N HIS A 9 -14.90 -16.60 4.00
CA HIS A 9 -13.57 -16.09 3.68
C HIS A 9 -12.51 -17.16 3.98
N VAL A 10 -12.00 -17.81 2.94
CA VAL A 10 -10.85 -18.70 3.07
C VAL A 10 -9.62 -17.81 3.28
N MET A 11 -9.03 -17.86 4.48
CA MET A 11 -7.74 -17.21 4.72
C MET A 11 -6.72 -17.79 3.74
N TRP A 12 -6.18 -16.92 2.88
CA TRP A 12 -5.10 -17.28 1.98
C TRP A 12 -3.91 -17.82 2.78
N VAL A 13 -3.24 -18.84 2.24
CA VAL A 13 -2.02 -19.41 2.79
C VAL A 13 -0.98 -19.56 1.67
N PRO A 14 0.32 -19.34 1.95
CA PRO A 14 1.37 -19.56 0.96
C PRO A 14 1.46 -21.03 0.55
N ASP A 15 2.06 -21.32 -0.61
CA ASP A 15 2.33 -22.70 -1.02
C ASP A 15 3.21 -23.37 0.05
N PRO A 16 2.74 -24.45 0.69
CA PRO A 16 3.42 -25.02 1.86
C PRO A 16 4.74 -25.71 1.51
N ARG A 17 4.93 -26.16 0.27
CA ARG A 17 6.19 -26.75 -0.18
C ARG A 17 7.21 -25.66 -0.37
N LYS A 18 6.80 -24.60 -1.07
CA LYS A 18 7.65 -23.45 -1.32
C LYS A 18 8.07 -22.74 -0.04
N GLN A 19 7.10 -22.45 0.81
CA GLN A 19 7.30 -21.85 2.12
C GLN A 19 8.28 -22.65 3.00
N LYS A 20 8.22 -23.99 2.95
CA LYS A 20 9.15 -24.87 3.70
C LYS A 20 10.55 -24.87 3.09
N ALA A 21 10.66 -24.76 1.77
CA ALA A 21 11.92 -24.73 1.04
C ALA A 21 12.58 -23.35 1.02
N ALA A 22 11.84 -22.30 1.43
CA ALA A 22 12.26 -20.90 1.32
C ALA A 22 12.60 -20.51 -0.12
N ASP A 23 11.75 -20.88 -1.07
CA ASP A 23 11.96 -20.69 -2.52
C ASP A 23 10.92 -19.76 -3.17
N HIS A 24 10.20 -18.95 -2.37
CA HIS A 24 9.33 -17.93 -2.92
C HIS A 24 10.12 -16.79 -3.54
N THR A 25 9.57 -16.21 -4.60
CA THR A 25 10.16 -15.04 -5.26
C THR A 25 9.20 -13.86 -5.28
N ILE A 26 9.70 -12.70 -5.68
CA ILE A 26 8.90 -11.49 -5.88
C ILE A 26 7.74 -11.73 -6.86
N GLU A 27 7.91 -12.57 -7.89
CA GLU A 27 6.83 -12.93 -8.82
C GLU A 27 5.68 -13.66 -8.11
N ASP A 28 5.98 -14.49 -7.10
CA ASP A 28 4.93 -15.11 -6.29
C ASP A 28 4.16 -14.06 -5.45
N VAL A 29 4.84 -13.01 -4.97
CA VAL A 29 4.20 -11.89 -4.24
C VAL A 29 3.33 -11.04 -5.19
N LEU A 30 3.83 -10.72 -6.38
CA LEU A 30 3.12 -9.90 -7.37
C LEU A 30 1.92 -10.62 -8.01
N SER A 31 1.87 -11.95 -7.89
CA SER A 31 0.78 -12.79 -8.43
C SER A 31 -0.23 -13.23 -7.37
N LEU A 32 -0.15 -12.66 -6.16
CA LEU A 32 -1.14 -12.93 -5.12
C LEU A 32 -2.55 -12.57 -5.59
N PRO A 33 -3.56 -13.40 -5.25
CA PRO A 33 -4.94 -13.11 -5.61
C PRO A 33 -5.46 -11.90 -4.84
N ASP A 34 -6.46 -11.23 -5.43
CA ASP A 34 -7.23 -10.20 -4.74
C ASP A 34 -7.78 -10.74 -3.41
N GLY A 35 -7.54 -10.00 -2.32
CA GLY A 35 -7.92 -10.39 -0.96
C GLY A 35 -6.87 -11.23 -0.21
N ALA A 36 -5.73 -11.55 -0.81
CA ALA A 36 -4.57 -12.02 -0.06
C ALA A 36 -4.13 -10.97 0.98
N PRO A 37 -3.62 -11.40 2.15
CA PRO A 37 -3.06 -10.47 3.11
C PRO A 37 -1.81 -9.80 2.53
N ARG A 38 -1.46 -8.66 3.10
CA ARG A 38 -0.15 -8.03 2.87
C ARG A 38 0.95 -8.98 3.31
N VAL A 39 1.95 -9.22 2.45
CA VAL A 39 3.11 -10.04 2.76
C VAL A 39 4.42 -9.34 2.39
N GLU A 40 5.45 -9.62 3.18
CA GLU A 40 6.84 -9.34 2.85
C GLU A 40 7.56 -10.66 2.57
N LEU A 41 8.57 -10.62 1.70
CA LEU A 41 9.42 -11.75 1.41
C LEU A 41 10.74 -11.58 2.17
N ARG A 42 11.15 -12.59 2.93
CA ARG A 42 12.42 -12.58 3.68
C ARG A 42 13.17 -13.87 3.40
N ASP A 43 14.26 -13.76 2.65
CA ASP A 43 15.09 -14.91 2.24
C ASP A 43 14.25 -16.06 1.67
N GLY A 44 13.31 -15.73 0.77
CA GLY A 44 12.43 -16.70 0.10
C GLY A 44 11.27 -17.23 0.96
N VAL A 45 11.02 -16.66 2.14
CA VAL A 45 9.91 -17.00 3.03
C VAL A 45 8.87 -15.88 3.02
N MET A 46 7.61 -16.20 2.74
CA MET A 46 6.52 -15.21 2.83
C MET A 46 6.11 -14.98 4.28
N ILE A 47 6.15 -13.73 4.71
CA ILE A 47 5.77 -13.28 6.05
C ILE A 47 4.52 -12.41 5.92
N VAL A 48 3.41 -12.86 6.50
CA VAL A 48 2.20 -12.04 6.60
C VAL A 48 2.50 -10.87 7.53
N VAL A 49 2.28 -9.65 7.04
CA VAL A 49 2.44 -8.45 7.85
C VAL A 49 1.07 -7.96 8.30
N PRO A 50 0.86 -7.71 9.60
CA PRO A 50 -0.41 -7.20 10.10
C PRO A 50 -0.79 -5.86 9.44
N THR A 51 -2.08 -5.63 9.24
CA THR A 51 -2.59 -4.32 8.85
C THR A 51 -2.23 -3.29 9.93
N PRO A 52 -1.71 -2.10 9.56
CA PRO A 52 -1.35 -1.09 10.54
C PRO A 52 -2.56 -0.57 11.32
N THR A 53 -2.31 -0.12 12.54
CA THR A 53 -3.33 0.56 13.37
C THR A 53 -3.46 2.03 12.98
N TYR A 54 -4.51 2.71 13.44
CA TYR A 54 -4.67 4.15 13.22
C TYR A 54 -3.48 4.95 13.76
N ASP A 55 -3.09 4.71 15.02
CA ASP A 55 -1.98 5.44 15.65
C ASP A 55 -0.65 5.23 14.92
N HIS A 56 -0.45 4.02 14.38
CA HIS A 56 0.70 3.71 13.53
C HIS A 56 0.69 4.57 12.26
N GLN A 57 -0.44 4.63 11.56
CA GLN A 57 -0.59 5.45 10.36
C GLN A 57 -0.46 6.95 10.65
N ASP A 58 -0.98 7.41 11.78
CA ASP A 58 -0.89 8.82 12.20
C ASP A 58 0.57 9.24 12.39
N ILE A 59 1.33 8.46 13.17
CA ILE A 59 2.76 8.74 13.40
C ILE A 59 3.57 8.65 12.10
N ALA A 60 3.32 7.64 11.26
CA ALA A 60 3.98 7.51 9.97
C ALA A 60 3.69 8.72 9.05
N GLY A 61 2.44 9.18 9.02
CA GLY A 61 2.02 10.35 8.27
C GLY A 61 2.68 11.65 8.73
N LEU A 62 2.80 11.84 10.06
CA LEU A 62 3.51 12.99 10.63
C LEU A 62 5.00 12.97 10.28
N LEU A 63 5.65 11.80 10.33
CA LEU A 63 7.05 11.64 9.95
C LEU A 63 7.26 11.91 8.45
N TRP A 64 6.41 11.36 7.60
CA TRP A 64 6.44 11.63 6.16
C TRP A 64 6.28 13.12 5.86
N ALA A 65 5.33 13.80 6.52
CA ALA A 65 5.10 15.23 6.33
C ALA A 65 6.32 16.07 6.76
N TRP A 66 6.99 15.67 7.85
CA TRP A 66 8.23 16.30 8.27
C TRP A 66 9.34 16.09 7.22
N LEU A 67 9.55 14.86 6.76
CA LEU A 67 10.58 14.55 5.76
C LEU A 67 10.34 15.29 4.43
N ARG A 68 9.09 15.38 3.96
CA ARG A 68 8.74 16.14 2.74
C ARG A 68 9.18 17.60 2.80
N ARG A 69 9.24 18.19 4.00
CA ARG A 69 9.65 19.60 4.20
C ARG A 69 11.15 19.79 4.44
N HIS A 70 11.87 18.74 4.83
CA HIS A 70 13.25 18.85 5.33
C HIS A 70 14.27 17.99 4.59
N ALA A 71 13.82 16.99 3.81
CA ALA A 71 14.72 16.16 3.03
C ALA A 71 15.43 16.96 1.92
N PRO A 72 16.66 16.58 1.54
CA PRO A 72 17.33 17.12 0.36
C PRO A 72 16.48 16.95 -0.91
N ARG A 73 16.68 17.82 -1.90
CA ARG A 73 15.83 17.89 -3.12
C ARG A 73 15.97 16.67 -4.01
N GLU A 74 17.07 15.94 -3.90
CA GLU A 74 17.34 14.68 -4.58
C GLU A 74 16.51 13.51 -4.03
N PHE A 75 15.82 13.68 -2.90
CA PHE A 75 15.00 12.66 -2.28
C PHE A 75 13.53 13.08 -2.17
N ARG A 76 12.64 12.09 -2.22
CA ARG A 76 11.20 12.22 -1.97
C ARG A 76 10.77 11.26 -0.88
N ALA A 77 9.97 11.73 0.06
CA ALA A 77 9.37 10.87 1.07
C ALA A 77 8.19 10.10 0.48
N SER A 78 8.12 8.81 0.79
CA SER A 78 6.99 7.92 0.47
C SER A 78 6.50 7.19 1.72
N LEU A 79 5.25 6.74 1.68
CA LEU A 79 4.60 5.95 2.73
C LEU A 79 4.35 4.53 2.23
N ALA A 80 4.50 3.53 3.09
CA ALA A 80 4.09 2.14 2.88
C ALA A 80 4.38 1.61 1.45
N THR A 81 5.58 1.90 0.94
CA THR A 81 5.96 1.58 -0.44
C THR A 81 6.73 0.27 -0.47
N GLY A 82 6.27 -0.69 -1.28
CA GLY A 82 6.99 -1.95 -1.48
C GLY A 82 8.36 -1.72 -2.11
N VAL A 83 9.39 -2.31 -1.52
CA VAL A 83 10.79 -2.26 -1.95
C VAL A 83 11.25 -3.67 -2.22
N ALA A 84 11.59 -3.94 -3.48
CA ALA A 84 12.30 -5.15 -3.87
C ALA A 84 13.80 -4.92 -3.66
N VAL A 85 14.42 -5.68 -2.75
CA VAL A 85 15.88 -5.62 -2.51
C VAL A 85 16.59 -6.71 -3.31
N SER A 86 15.93 -7.86 -3.48
CA SER A 86 16.38 -8.98 -4.30
C SER A 86 15.15 -9.76 -4.81
N VAL A 87 15.39 -10.80 -5.60
CA VAL A 87 14.32 -11.70 -6.09
C VAL A 87 13.60 -12.44 -4.97
N ASP A 88 14.25 -12.58 -3.82
CA ASP A 88 13.80 -13.35 -2.66
C ASP A 88 13.66 -12.49 -1.38
N SER A 89 13.74 -11.16 -1.51
CA SER A 89 13.54 -10.24 -0.38
C SER A 89 12.81 -8.97 -0.79
N THR A 90 11.66 -8.76 -0.16
CA THR A 90 10.85 -7.56 -0.28
C THR A 90 10.49 -7.00 1.08
N PHE A 91 10.46 -5.69 1.18
CA PHE A 91 10.09 -4.98 2.40
C PHE A 91 9.07 -3.91 2.06
N GLU A 92 8.20 -3.57 3.00
CA GLU A 92 7.32 -2.42 2.84
C GLU A 92 7.48 -1.52 4.07
N PRO A 93 8.53 -0.67 4.07
CA PRO A 93 8.78 0.27 5.15
C PRO A 93 7.65 1.29 5.29
N ASP A 94 7.38 1.71 6.53
CA ASP A 94 6.33 2.67 6.85
C ASP A 94 6.59 4.03 6.20
N VAL A 95 7.85 4.48 6.23
CA VAL A 95 8.32 5.70 5.59
C VAL A 95 9.68 5.45 4.93
N LEU A 96 9.84 5.90 3.69
CA LEU A 96 11.08 5.75 2.90
C LEU A 96 11.42 7.06 2.20
N LEU A 97 12.72 7.37 2.08
CA LEU A 97 13.20 8.35 1.12
C LEU A 97 13.63 7.63 -0.16
N VAL A 98 13.00 7.98 -1.28
CA VAL A 98 13.34 7.47 -2.61
C VAL A 98 14.03 8.55 -3.42
N ASP A 99 14.80 8.16 -4.43
CA ASP A 99 15.38 9.11 -5.38
C ASP A 99 14.25 9.89 -6.09
N ALA A 100 14.42 11.21 -6.21
CA ALA A 100 13.44 12.09 -6.83
C ALA A 100 13.21 11.80 -8.32
N THR A 101 14.09 11.06 -8.99
CA THR A 101 13.92 10.63 -10.39
C THR A 101 13.04 9.40 -10.55
N VAL A 102 12.60 8.75 -9.47
CA VAL A 102 11.63 7.66 -9.57
C VAL A 102 10.31 8.23 -10.10
N GLU A 103 9.94 7.84 -11.32
CA GLU A 103 8.80 8.37 -12.05
C GLU A 103 7.48 7.80 -11.52
N GLN A 104 6.46 8.66 -11.45
CA GLN A 104 5.07 8.26 -11.25
C GLN A 104 4.24 8.90 -12.35
N ASP A 105 3.95 8.15 -13.41
CA ASP A 105 3.12 8.61 -14.53
C ASP A 105 2.44 7.40 -15.20
N PRO A 106 1.09 7.37 -15.36
CA PRO A 106 0.12 8.37 -14.89
C PRO A 106 -0.30 8.19 -13.43
N VAL A 107 -0.48 9.31 -12.73
CA VAL A 107 -1.11 9.35 -11.41
C VAL A 107 -2.62 9.19 -11.59
N ARG A 108 -3.21 8.24 -10.86
CA ARG A 108 -4.65 7.98 -10.87
C ARG A 108 -5.12 7.74 -9.44
N ILE A 109 -6.24 8.36 -9.09
CA ILE A 109 -6.82 8.27 -7.76
C ILE A 109 -8.15 7.54 -7.84
N PHE A 110 -8.29 6.51 -7.01
CA PHE A 110 -9.54 5.81 -6.78
C PHE A 110 -10.05 6.13 -5.39
N ALA A 111 -11.35 6.37 -5.27
CA ALA A 111 -12.03 6.51 -3.99
C ALA A 111 -13.09 5.42 -3.87
N TYR A 112 -13.23 4.87 -2.66
CA TYR A 112 -14.17 3.80 -2.37
C TYR A 112 -14.97 4.12 -1.10
N ASP A 113 -16.25 3.77 -1.13
CA ASP A 113 -17.07 3.67 0.08
C ASP A 113 -17.09 2.23 0.58
N LEU A 114 -17.15 2.06 1.90
CA LEU A 114 -17.38 0.76 2.53
C LEU A 114 -18.89 0.60 2.78
N VAL A 115 -19.58 -0.11 1.90
CA VAL A 115 -21.02 -0.37 1.97
C VAL A 115 -21.25 -1.85 2.26
N GLU A 116 -21.94 -2.16 3.37
CA GLU A 116 -22.27 -3.54 3.76
C GLU A 116 -21.06 -4.52 3.75
N GLY A 117 -19.88 -4.01 4.14
CA GLY A 117 -18.65 -4.80 4.20
C GLY A 117 -17.96 -5.02 2.85
N ARG A 118 -18.32 -4.25 1.81
CA ARG A 118 -17.68 -4.27 0.48
C ARG A 118 -17.24 -2.87 0.09
N TYR A 119 -16.11 -2.79 -0.60
CA TYR A 119 -15.66 -1.56 -1.23
C TYR A 119 -16.39 -1.33 -2.54
N GLU A 120 -17.09 -0.21 -2.65
CA GLU A 120 -17.73 0.26 -3.87
C GLU A 120 -17.00 1.51 -4.37
N ALA A 121 -16.55 1.49 -5.64
CA ALA A 121 -15.84 2.63 -6.22
C ALA A 121 -16.80 3.83 -6.36
N VAL A 122 -16.43 4.96 -5.77
CA VAL A 122 -17.21 6.21 -5.82
C VAL A 122 -16.52 7.29 -6.66
N ALA A 123 -15.22 7.16 -6.92
CA ALA A 123 -14.52 7.97 -7.92
C ALA A 123 -13.32 7.22 -8.52
N ASP A 124 -13.00 7.59 -9.75
CA ASP A 124 -11.84 7.15 -10.52
C ASP A 124 -11.40 8.35 -11.36
N ALA A 125 -10.29 8.99 -10.99
CA ALA A 125 -9.87 10.27 -11.52
C ALA A 125 -8.40 10.28 -11.94
N ALA A 126 -8.12 10.88 -13.09
CA ALA A 126 -6.76 11.16 -13.59
C ALA A 126 -6.43 12.67 -13.60
N ASP A 127 -7.43 13.55 -13.70
CA ASP A 127 -7.24 15.01 -13.77
C ASP A 127 -7.78 15.76 -12.53
N GLU A 128 -9.02 15.51 -12.13
CA GLU A 128 -9.66 16.16 -10.98
C GLU A 128 -10.49 15.12 -10.19
N LEU A 129 -10.21 15.00 -8.89
CA LEU A 129 -11.02 14.21 -7.98
C LEU A 129 -12.20 15.06 -7.49
N VAL A 130 -13.42 14.56 -7.74
CA VAL A 130 -14.67 15.17 -7.25
C VAL A 130 -15.42 14.17 -6.37
N LEU A 131 -15.63 14.52 -5.10
CA LEU A 131 -16.42 13.76 -4.14
C LEU A 131 -17.50 14.67 -3.54
N THR A 132 -18.70 14.15 -3.29
CA THR A 132 -19.82 14.93 -2.72
C THR A 132 -20.20 14.48 -1.30
N ALA A 133 -19.68 13.34 -0.87
CA ALA A 133 -19.89 12.76 0.45
C ALA A 133 -18.54 12.30 1.05
N PRO A 134 -18.39 12.32 2.39
CA PRO A 134 -19.31 12.89 3.38
C PRO A 134 -19.38 14.42 3.34
N PHE A 135 -18.51 15.07 2.57
CA PHE A 135 -18.52 16.50 2.23
C PHE A 135 -17.91 16.71 0.85
N GLU A 136 -18.12 17.90 0.28
CA GLU A 136 -17.61 18.23 -1.05
C GLU A 136 -16.07 18.31 -1.05
N ILE A 137 -15.43 17.58 -1.97
CA ILE A 137 -14.01 17.69 -2.33
C ILE A 137 -13.93 17.91 -3.84
N LYS A 138 -13.20 18.94 -4.26
CA LYS A 138 -12.76 19.17 -5.64
C LYS A 138 -11.26 19.39 -5.61
N LEU A 139 -10.51 18.43 -6.12
CA LEU A 139 -9.06 18.41 -6.04
C LEU A 139 -8.47 18.12 -7.41
N PRO A 140 -7.94 19.15 -8.11
CA PRO A 140 -7.09 18.94 -9.26
C PRO A 140 -5.90 18.07 -8.85
N ILE A 141 -5.68 16.95 -9.55
CA ILE A 141 -4.59 16.01 -9.23
C ILE A 141 -3.23 16.69 -9.42
N GLY A 142 -3.13 17.59 -10.40
CA GLY A 142 -1.96 18.45 -10.62
C GLY A 142 -1.53 19.29 -9.40
N ASP A 143 -2.43 19.58 -8.46
CA ASP A 143 -2.12 20.37 -7.26
C ASP A 143 -1.38 19.55 -6.18
N ILE A 144 -1.42 18.22 -6.27
CA ILE A 144 -0.82 17.31 -5.28
C ILE A 144 0.29 16.42 -5.86
N THR A 145 0.47 16.42 -7.18
CA THR A 145 1.62 15.80 -7.84
C THR A 145 2.86 16.69 -7.73
N PRO A 146 4.08 16.12 -7.59
CA PRO A 146 5.34 16.87 -7.51
C PRO A 146 5.69 17.72 -8.74
#